data_AF-A0A6N2EJY7-F1
#
_entry.id   AF-A0A6N2EJY7-F1
#
_cell.length_a   1.000
_cell.length_b   1.000
_cell.length_c   1.000
_cell.angle_alpha   90.00
_cell.angle_beta   90.00
_cell.angle_gamma   90.00
#
_symmetry.space_group_name_H-M   'P 1'
#
loop_
_entity.id
_entity.type
_entity.pdbx_description
1 polymer ?
#
loop_
_entity_poly.entity_id
_entity_poly.type
_entity_poly.pdbx_seq_one_letter_code
_entity_poly.pdbx_strand_id
1 'polypeptide(L)' 'MVSLRERPSYLKTADPMPMLRPPDLVGTEEVGQVVELRALGMVAVRFRRGTFLLAATLLTPA' A
#
# COMPACT_ATOMS: atom_id res chain seq x y z
N MET A 1 -3.64 2.88 -12.05
CA MET A 1 -2.96 3.53 -10.90
C MET A 1 -3.92 3.48 -9.71
N VAL A 2 -3.44 3.51 -8.47
CA VAL A 2 -4.30 3.39 -7.28
C VAL A 2 -3.91 4.39 -6.21
N SER A 3 -4.88 4.93 -5.48
CA SER A 3 -4.66 5.77 -4.31
C SER A 3 -5.24 5.13 -3.05
N LEU A 4 -4.77 5.58 -1.89
CA LEU A 4 -5.34 5.16 -0.60
C LEU A 4 -6.70 5.83 -0.39
N ARG A 5 -7.75 5.02 -0.25
CA ARG A 5 -9.09 5.49 0.10
C ARG A 5 -9.13 6.05 1.52
N GLU A 6 -8.47 5.33 2.44
CA GLU A 6 -8.41 5.64 3.86
C GLU A 6 -6.99 5.40 4.37
N ARG A 7 -6.60 6.12 5.43
CA ARG A 7 -5.30 5.92 6.06
C ARG A 7 -5.35 4.65 6.92
N PRO A 8 -4.54 3.61 6.62
CA PRO A 8 -4.45 2.47 7.51
C PRO A 8 -3.80 2.88 8.84
N SER A 9 -3.95 2.08 9.89
CA SER A 9 -3.29 2.33 11.17
C SER A 9 -1.78 2.11 11.10
N TYR A 10 -1.32 1.29 10.15
CA TYR A 10 0.08 1.02 9.86
C TYR A 10 0.25 0.60 8.40
N LEU A 11 1.46 0.79 7.87
CA LEU A 11 1.86 0.30 6.56
C LEU A 11 2.80 -0.89 6.72
N LYS A 12 2.50 -2.00 6.06
CA LYS A 12 3.39 -3.17 6.04
C LYS A 12 4.22 -3.14 4.77
N THR A 13 5.54 -3.27 4.83
CA THR A 13 6.36 -3.33 3.61
C THR A 13 6.21 -4.68 2.89
N ALA A 14 6.39 -4.67 1.57
CA ALA A 14 6.35 -5.88 0.74
C ALA A 14 7.72 -6.56 0.57
N ASP A 15 8.72 -6.13 1.36
CA ASP A 15 10.08 -6.68 1.33
C ASP A 15 10.13 -8.12 1.86
N PRO A 16 11.20 -8.90 1.52
CA PRO A 16 11.40 -10.24 2.06
C PRO A 16 11.37 -10.32 3.59
N MET A 17 11.70 -9.22 4.26
CA MET A 17 11.55 -9.03 5.71
C MET A 17 10.50 -7.92 5.97
N PRO A 18 9.21 -8.27 6.12
CA PRO A 18 8.14 -7.29 6.23
C PRO A 18 8.26 -6.46 7.51
N MET A 19 8.24 -5.15 7.36
CA MET A 19 8.35 -4.21 8.48
C MET A 19 7.07 -3.39 8.60
N LEU A 20 6.67 -3.09 9.84
CA LEU A 20 5.60 -2.14 10.12
C LEU A 20 6.19 -0.73 10.11
N ARG A 21 5.59 0.13 9.32
CA ARG A 21 5.93 1.53 9.15
C ARG A 21 4.72 2.38 9.56
N PRO A 22 4.95 3.57 10.12
CA PRO A 22 3.85 4.45 10.49
C PRO A 22 3.09 4.91 9.24
N PRO A 23 1.78 5.20 9.37
CA PRO A 23 0.89 5.44 8.22
C PRO A 23 1.04 6.83 7.59
N ASP A 24 1.77 7.73 8.24
CA ASP A 24 2.23 9.02 7.72
C ASP A 24 3.26 8.87 6.59
N LEU A 25 3.77 7.66 6.35
CA LEU A 25 4.65 7.41 5.22
C LEU A 25 3.96 7.53 3.87
N VAL A 26 2.66 7.29 3.73
CA VAL A 26 1.98 7.41 2.43
C VAL A 26 0.75 8.29 2.60
N GLY A 27 0.68 9.35 1.80
CA GLY A 27 -0.48 10.24 1.81
C GLY A 27 -1.68 9.62 1.08
N THR A 28 -2.90 10.05 1.43
CA THR A 28 -4.12 9.69 0.68
C THR A 28 -4.12 10.22 -0.75
N GLU A 29 -3.45 11.35 -0.98
CA GLU A 29 -3.21 11.95 -2.30
C GLU A 29 -2.10 11.23 -3.09
N GLU A 30 -1.39 10.28 -2.48
CA GLU A 30 -0.26 9.62 -3.13
C GLU A 30 -0.76 8.51 -4.05
N VAL A 31 -0.47 8.66 -5.34
CA VAL A 31 -0.79 7.66 -6.36
C VAL A 31 0.31 6.61 -6.40
N GLY A 32 -0.06 5.37 -6.07
CA GLY A 32 0.77 4.19 -6.16
C GLY A 32 0.47 3.34 -7.40
N GLN A 33 1.39 2.42 -7.69
CA GLN A 33 1.24 1.42 -8.75
C GLN A 33 1.19 0.02 -8.11
N VAL A 34 0.16 -0.76 -8.43
CA VAL A 34 0.12 -2.17 -8.04
C VAL A 34 1.23 -2.90 -8.79
N VAL A 35 2.15 -3.50 -8.04
CA VAL A 35 3.30 -4.26 -8.58
C VAL A 35 3.15 -5.77 -8.39
N GLU A 36 2.32 -6.21 -7.43
CA GLU A 36 2.09 -7.62 -7.17
C GLU A 36 0.67 -7.82 -6.62
N LEU A 37 0.00 -8.90 -7.03
CA LEU A 37 -1.24 -9.38 -6.41
C LEU A 37 -0.90 -10.57 -5.51
N ARG A 38 -1.36 -10.53 -4.26
CA ARG A 38 -1.17 -11.62 -3.30
C ARG A 38 -2.50 -12.25 -2.95
N ALA A 39 -2.42 -13.44 -2.35
CA ALA A 39 -3.58 -14.14 -1.82
C ALA A 39 -4.32 -13.29 -0.76
N LEU A 40 -5.58 -13.68 -0.48
CA LEU A 40 -6.43 -13.03 0.52
C LEU A 40 -6.77 -11.56 0.22
N GLY A 41 -6.76 -11.18 -1.07
CA GLY A 41 -7.11 -9.81 -1.49
C GLY A 41 -6.06 -8.76 -1.10
N MET A 42 -4.83 -9.19 -0.81
CA MET A 42 -3.71 -8.31 -0.54
C MET A 42 -2.99 -7.96 -1.84
N VAL A 43 -2.50 -6.74 -1.96
CA VAL A 43 -1.74 -6.29 -3.13
C VAL A 43 -0.51 -5.52 -2.66
N ALA A 44 0.61 -5.70 -3.36
CA ALA A 44 1.79 -4.88 -3.15
C ALA A 44 1.67 -3.65 -4.06
N VAL A 45 1.68 -2.46 -3.45
CA VAL A 45 1.60 -1.18 -4.13
C VAL A 45 2.91 -0.44 -3.93
N ARG A 46 3.56 -0.08 -5.04
CA ARG A 46 4.74 0.77 -5.05
C ARG A 46 4.32 2.23 -5.06
N PHE A 47 4.64 2.93 -3.99
CA PHE A 47 4.55 4.37 -3.84
C PHE A 47 5.93 5.02 -3.99
N ARG A 48 6.03 6.35 -3.88
CA ARG A 48 7.33 7.03 -4.02
C ARG A 48 8.29 6.67 -2.89
N ARG A 49 7.76 6.42 -1.69
CA ARG A 49 8.54 6.10 -0.48
C ARG A 49 8.86 4.61 -0.28
N GLY A 50 8.33 3.73 -1.13
CA GLY A 50 8.57 2.29 -1.05
C GLY A 50 7.39 1.44 -1.50
N THR A 51 7.52 0.13 -1.33
CA THR A 51 6.46 -0.83 -1.67
C THR A 51 5.77 -1.34 -0.41
N PHE A 52 4.46 -1.18 -0.35
CA PHE A 52 3.65 -1.56 0.80
C PHE A 52 2.58 -2.57 0.43
N LEU A 53 2.35 -3.51 1.34
CA LEU A 53 1.28 -4.49 1.28
C LEU A 53 0.00 -3.87 1.84
N LEU A 54 -1.02 -3.77 0.99
CA LEU A 54 -2.31 -3.18 1.29
C LEU A 54 -3.43 -4.13 0.89
N ALA A 55 -4.54 -4.10 1.63
CA ALA A 55 -5.75 -4.78 1.20
C ALA A 55 -6.36 -4.03 0.02
N ALA A 56 -6.86 -4.74 -0.99
CA ALA A 56 -7.51 -4.14 -2.15
C ALA A 56 -8.72 -3.26 -1.76
N THR A 57 -9.35 -3.55 -0.62
CA THR A 57 -10.48 -2.77 -0.05
C THR A 57 -10.08 -1.38 0.43
N LEU A 58 -8.81 -1.15 0.75
CA LEU A 58 -8.28 0.16 1.17
C LEU A 58 -7.83 1.02 -0.02
N LEU A 59 -7.88 0.48 -1.23
CA LEU A 59 -7.45 1.15 -2.45
C LEU A 59 -8.64 1.62 -3.25
N THR A 60 -8.45 2.71 -3.97
CA THR A 60 -9.40 3.22 -4.96
C THR A 60 -8.67 3.45 -6.27
N PRO A 61 -9.28 3.09 -7.43
CA PRO A 61 -8.71 3.44 -8.72
C PRO A 61 -8.63 4.96 -8.85
N ALA A 62 -7.45 5.45 -9.24
CA ALA A 62 -7.15 6.86 -9.45
C ALA A 62 -6.96 7.16 -10.94
#